data_AF-A0A538PMH4-F1
#
_entry.id   AF-A0A538PMH4-F1
#
_cell.length_a   1.000
_cell.length_b   1.000
_cell.length_c   1.000
_cell.angle_alpha   90.00
_cell.angle_beta   90.00
_cell.angle_gamma   90.00
#
_symmetry.space_group_name_H-M   'P 1'
#
loop_
_entity.id
_entity.type
_entity.pdbx_description
1 polymer ?
#
loop_
_entity_poly.entity_id
_entity_poly.type
_entity_poly.pdbx_seq_one_letter_code
_entity_poly.pdbx_strand_id
1 'polypeptide(L)'
;MVAASSPPSFESGVRMYYLDGEIEIVSPTKIHEGRKTTLARLLEIWAMESDIALNGFGSWTLKKELREAGAEPDECYIIGESTEKDVPDLAIEVEWSRTTGLSKPEIYRRLGVRELWTLKSDGHLIVRILEKGEWVEHAKSKLLPKLDLTWLRSFLDIAPQSKAVRALRDALRAKKRRS
;
A
#
# COMPACT_ATOMS: atom_id res chain seq x y z
N MET A 1 50.25 -5.33 -0.77
CA MET A 1 49.28 -4.91 0.26
C MET A 1 48.15 -4.20 -0.48
N VAL A 2 47.04 -4.89 -0.73
CA VAL A 2 45.90 -4.31 -1.45
C VAL A 2 44.95 -3.78 -0.38
N ALA A 3 44.79 -2.45 -0.32
CA ALA A 3 43.75 -1.84 0.50
C ALA A 3 42.41 -2.27 -0.09
N ALA A 4 41.71 -3.17 0.59
CA ALA A 4 40.31 -3.43 0.31
C ALA A 4 39.54 -2.17 0.71
N SER A 5 39.20 -1.33 -0.27
CA SER A 5 38.16 -0.34 -0.11
C SER A 5 36.88 -1.09 0.28
N SER A 6 36.29 -0.74 1.42
CA SER A 6 34.96 -1.21 1.79
C SER A 6 34.01 -1.00 0.62
N PRO A 7 33.14 -1.96 0.27
CA PRO A 7 32.12 -1.72 -0.74
C PRO A 7 31.28 -0.50 -0.32
N PRO A 8 30.90 0.39 -1.26
CA PRO A 8 29.97 1.48 -0.95
C PRO A 8 28.66 0.91 -0.38
N SER A 9 28.04 1.63 0.56
CA SER A 9 26.74 1.27 1.13
C SER A 9 25.70 1.16 0.02
N PHE A 10 25.03 0.01 -0.07
CA PHE A 10 23.92 -0.21 -1.00
C PHE A 10 22.73 0.68 -0.59
N GLU A 11 22.61 1.88 -1.17
CA GLU A 11 21.40 2.69 -1.04
C GLU A 11 20.46 2.42 -2.23
N SER A 12 19.75 1.29 -2.15
CA SER A 12 18.55 1.06 -2.94
C SER A 12 17.51 0.44 -2.02
N GLY A 13 16.45 1.19 -1.70
CA GLY A 13 15.37 0.70 -0.84
C GLY A 13 14.84 1.69 0.20
N VAL A 14 15.30 2.94 0.24
CA VAL A 14 14.67 3.95 1.11
C VAL A 14 13.34 4.43 0.51
N ARG A 15 12.43 4.87 1.37
CA ARG A 15 11.19 5.58 1.03
C ARG A 15 11.30 7.01 1.50
N MET A 16 10.94 7.96 0.65
CA MET A 16 10.96 9.38 0.98
C MET A 16 9.55 9.94 1.15
N TYR A 17 9.38 10.76 2.19
CA TYR A 17 8.18 11.54 2.46
C TYR A 17 8.57 13.00 2.65
N TYR A 18 7.73 13.90 2.13
CA TYR A 18 7.95 15.34 2.19
C TYR A 18 6.65 16.04 2.57
N LEU A 19 6.73 16.95 3.53
CA LEU A 19 5.62 17.79 3.96
C LEU A 19 6.15 19.12 4.50
N ASP A 20 5.67 20.25 3.99
CA ASP A 20 5.95 21.60 4.53
C ASP A 20 7.44 21.91 4.73
N GLY A 21 8.29 21.53 3.77
CA GLY A 21 9.74 21.75 3.88
C GLY A 21 10.51 20.66 4.63
N GLU A 22 9.83 19.75 5.32
CA GLU A 22 10.45 18.65 6.05
C GLU A 22 10.50 17.37 5.20
N ILE A 23 11.63 16.64 5.28
CA ILE A 23 11.82 15.35 4.60
C ILE A 23 12.02 14.27 5.65
N GLU A 24 11.29 13.18 5.50
CA GLU A 24 11.52 11.94 6.21
C GLU A 24 12.01 10.86 5.24
N ILE A 25 13.05 10.14 5.65
CA ILE A 25 13.62 9.02 4.91
C ILE A 25 13.45 7.76 5.77
N VAL A 26 12.80 6.75 5.22
CA VAL A 26 12.49 5.50 5.90
C VAL A 26 13.16 4.34 5.17
N SER A 27 13.86 3.48 5.89
CA SER A 27 14.40 2.22 5.36
C SER A 27 13.49 1.05 5.78
N PRO A 28 12.73 0.44 4.85
CA PRO A 28 11.90 -0.72 5.13
C PRO A 28 12.70 -1.90 5.67
N THR A 29 12.17 -2.56 6.70
CA THR A 29 12.73 -3.82 7.20
C THR A 29 12.23 -5.00 6.36
N LYS A 30 12.92 -6.15 6.43
CA LYS A 30 12.43 -7.39 5.82
C LYS A 30 11.00 -7.77 6.25
N ILE A 31 10.63 -7.48 7.50
CA ILE A 31 9.29 -7.77 8.02
C ILE A 31 8.25 -6.87 7.36
N HIS A 32 8.54 -5.57 7.27
CA HIS A 32 7.71 -4.59 6.56
C HIS A 32 7.51 -5.01 5.10
N GLU A 33 8.60 -5.30 4.39
CA GLU A 33 8.57 -5.74 2.99
C GLU A 33 7.76 -7.04 2.81
N GLY A 34 7.91 -7.99 3.75
CA GLY A 34 7.16 -9.24 3.75
C GLY A 34 5.65 -9.03 3.91
N ARG A 35 5.21 -8.16 4.83
CA ARG A 35 3.79 -7.87 5.05
C ARG A 35 3.19 -7.08 3.89
N LYS A 36 3.90 -6.05 3.42
CA LYS A 36 3.55 -5.27 2.22
C LYS A 36 3.31 -6.20 1.03
N THR A 37 4.30 -7.04 0.71
CA THR A 37 4.23 -7.96 -0.43
C THR A 37 3.08 -8.97 -0.28
N THR A 38 2.81 -9.44 0.94
CA THR A 38 1.68 -10.36 1.18
C THR A 38 0.35 -9.67 0.91
N LEU A 39 0.14 -8.46 1.43
CA LEU A 39 -1.08 -7.69 1.20
C LEU A 39 -1.29 -7.38 -0.30
N ALA A 40 -0.26 -6.90 -0.99
CA ALA A 40 -0.29 -6.61 -2.42
C ALA A 40 -0.75 -7.85 -3.23
N ARG A 41 -0.10 -8.99 -3.00
CA ARG A 41 -0.43 -10.24 -3.71
C ARG A 41 -1.84 -10.75 -3.42
N LEU A 42 -2.33 -10.58 -2.20
CA LEU A 42 -3.70 -10.95 -1.82
C LEU A 42 -4.72 -10.02 -2.49
N LEU A 43 -4.42 -8.73 -2.59
CA LEU A 43 -5.29 -7.75 -3.24
C LEU A 43 -5.35 -8.01 -4.75
N GLU A 44 -4.20 -8.22 -5.39
CA GLU A 44 -4.08 -8.50 -6.82
C GLU A 44 -4.79 -9.79 -7.21
N ILE A 45 -4.63 -10.86 -6.43
CA ILE A 45 -5.34 -12.11 -6.75
C ILE A 45 -6.85 -11.97 -6.57
N TRP A 46 -7.28 -11.22 -5.57
CA TRP A 46 -8.69 -10.94 -5.38
C TRP A 46 -9.26 -10.12 -6.53
N ALA A 47 -8.55 -9.08 -6.98
CA ALA A 47 -8.97 -8.23 -8.10
C ALA A 47 -9.05 -9.03 -9.40
N MET A 48 -8.05 -9.84 -9.71
CA MET A 48 -8.03 -10.72 -10.88
C MET A 48 -9.19 -11.71 -10.87
N GLU A 49 -9.45 -12.37 -9.74
CA GLU A 49 -10.59 -13.28 -9.62
C GLU A 49 -11.94 -12.53 -9.57
N SER A 50 -11.96 -11.22 -9.32
CA SER A 50 -13.17 -10.40 -9.29
C SER A 50 -13.42 -9.62 -10.58
N ASP A 51 -12.58 -9.82 -11.61
CA ASP A 51 -12.61 -9.09 -12.89
C ASP A 51 -12.54 -7.56 -12.69
N ILE A 52 -11.61 -7.14 -11.83
CA ILE A 52 -11.32 -5.73 -11.56
C ILE A 52 -9.93 -5.41 -12.09
N ALA A 53 -9.85 -4.47 -13.03
CA ALA A 53 -8.59 -3.90 -13.48
C ALA A 53 -7.92 -3.13 -12.34
N LEU A 54 -6.89 -3.72 -11.75
CA LEU A 54 -6.11 -3.17 -10.63
C LEU A 54 -4.64 -3.13 -11.04
N ASN A 55 -4.10 -1.93 -11.23
CA ASN A 55 -2.75 -1.70 -11.76
C ASN A 55 -1.83 -1.17 -10.66
N GLY A 56 -0.78 -1.91 -10.30
CA GLY A 56 0.12 -1.59 -9.17
C GLY A 56 1.35 -0.77 -9.57
N PHE A 57 1.79 0.13 -8.69
CA PHE A 57 2.87 1.09 -8.91
C PHE A 57 3.72 1.32 -7.64
N GLY A 58 4.22 0.26 -7.01
CA GLY A 58 4.93 0.29 -5.71
C GLY A 58 6.29 1.02 -5.62
N SER A 59 6.69 1.76 -6.66
CA SER A 59 7.88 2.63 -6.65
C SER A 59 7.60 4.01 -7.24
N TRP A 60 6.32 4.42 -7.30
CA TRP A 60 5.95 5.71 -7.87
C TRP A 60 6.18 6.85 -6.88
N THR A 61 7.11 7.74 -7.20
CA THR A 61 7.31 8.98 -6.44
C THR A 61 6.21 9.99 -6.81
N LEU A 62 5.31 10.26 -5.87
CA LEU A 62 4.26 11.27 -5.99
C LEU A 62 4.79 12.61 -5.50
N LYS A 63 4.63 13.67 -6.30
CA LYS A 63 5.06 15.02 -5.92
C LYS A 63 4.03 16.05 -6.36
N LYS A 64 3.79 17.03 -5.50
CA LYS A 64 2.96 18.20 -5.83
C LYS A 64 3.57 19.43 -5.19
N GLU A 65 4.51 20.06 -5.92
CA GLU A 65 5.31 21.18 -5.44
C GLU A 65 4.44 22.32 -4.89
N LEU A 66 3.38 22.69 -5.61
CA LEU A 66 2.43 23.73 -5.19
C LEU A 66 1.68 23.42 -3.88
N ARG A 67 1.73 22.18 -3.38
CA ARG A 67 1.11 21.76 -2.13
C ARG A 67 2.13 21.32 -1.07
N GLU A 68 3.41 21.53 -1.34
CA GLU A 68 4.52 21.20 -0.45
C GLU A 68 4.42 19.76 0.11
N ALA A 69 4.11 18.81 -0.78
CA ALA A 69 3.86 17.42 -0.41
C ALA A 69 4.49 16.45 -1.43
N GLY A 70 5.07 15.37 -0.92
CA GLY A 70 5.59 14.27 -1.72
C GLY A 70 5.66 12.96 -0.94
N ALA A 71 5.43 11.84 -1.61
CA ALA A 71 5.45 10.52 -1.00
C ALA A 71 5.89 9.44 -1.97
N GLU A 72 6.56 8.43 -1.43
CA GLU A 72 6.78 7.13 -2.07
C GLU A 72 5.99 6.07 -1.29
N PRO A 73 4.75 5.76 -1.72
CA PRO A 73 3.93 4.77 -1.05
C PRO A 73 4.62 3.42 -1.02
N ASP A 74 4.33 2.64 0.03
CA ASP A 74 4.78 1.25 0.08
C ASP A 74 4.20 0.48 -1.11
N GLU A 75 2.90 0.63 -1.36
CA GLU A 75 2.22 0.15 -2.55
C GLU A 75 1.11 1.13 -2.97
N CYS A 76 0.82 1.23 -4.26
CA CYS A 76 -0.31 2.04 -4.72
C CYS A 76 -0.92 1.50 -6.01
N TYR A 77 -2.20 1.81 -6.24
CA TYR A 77 -2.95 1.26 -7.35
C TYR A 77 -3.79 2.31 -8.10
N ILE A 78 -3.85 2.15 -9.42
CA ILE A 78 -4.87 2.77 -10.28
C ILE A 78 -5.91 1.71 -10.63
N ILE A 79 -7.19 2.02 -10.38
CA ILE A 79 -8.33 1.16 -10.71
C ILE A 79 -8.92 1.58 -12.06
N GLY A 80 -9.14 0.61 -12.94
CA GLY A 80 -9.71 0.77 -14.28
C GLY A 80 -8.76 0.38 -15.41
N GLU A 81 -9.26 0.39 -16.63
CA GLU A 81 -8.50 -0.01 -17.84
C GLU A 81 -7.42 0.99 -18.23
N SER A 82 -7.59 2.28 -17.91
CA SER A 82 -6.60 3.32 -18.18
C SER A 82 -5.76 3.60 -16.96
N THR A 83 -4.44 3.67 -17.18
CA THR A 83 -3.43 4.05 -16.17
C THR A 83 -2.95 5.49 -16.32
N GLU A 84 -3.56 6.28 -17.21
CA GLU A 84 -3.20 7.68 -17.43
C GLU A 84 -3.75 8.56 -16.29
N LYS A 85 -3.06 8.58 -15.16
CA LYS A 85 -3.35 9.45 -14.00
C LYS A 85 -2.04 9.92 -13.39
N ASP A 86 -2.06 11.12 -12.80
CA ASP A 86 -0.92 11.68 -12.07
C ASP A 86 -0.89 11.27 -10.59
N VAL A 87 -1.98 10.69 -10.09
CA VAL A 87 -2.16 10.31 -8.69
C VAL A 87 -2.86 8.95 -8.64
N PRO A 88 -2.42 8.00 -7.79
CA PRO A 88 -3.09 6.73 -7.63
C PRO A 88 -4.45 6.91 -6.98
N ASP A 89 -5.33 5.94 -7.22
CA ASP A 89 -6.63 5.91 -6.57
C ASP A 89 -6.52 5.42 -5.13
N LEU A 90 -5.68 4.40 -4.91
CA LEU A 90 -5.43 3.77 -3.62
C LEU A 90 -3.93 3.85 -3.30
N ALA A 91 -3.58 4.35 -2.13
CA ALA A 91 -2.25 4.20 -1.53
C ALA A 91 -2.31 3.29 -0.31
N ILE A 92 -1.26 2.50 -0.11
CA ILE A 92 -1.11 1.58 1.02
C ILE A 92 0.19 1.89 1.74
N GLU A 93 0.10 1.92 3.07
CA GLU A 93 1.21 2.10 3.99
C GLU A 93 1.27 0.94 4.98
N VAL A 94 2.45 0.39 5.23
CA VAL A 94 2.70 -0.60 6.28
C VAL A 94 3.47 0.06 7.41
N GLU A 95 2.86 0.15 8.58
CA GLU A 95 3.42 0.87 9.74
C GLU A 95 3.96 -0.14 10.76
N TRP A 96 5.29 -0.33 10.77
CA TRP A 96 5.95 -1.34 11.61
C TRP A 96 6.80 -0.76 12.77
N SER A 97 7.29 0.47 12.65
CA SER A 97 8.06 1.14 13.70
C SER A 97 7.44 2.48 14.09
N ARG A 98 7.86 3.01 15.25
CA ARG A 98 7.35 4.24 15.89
C ARG A 98 7.07 5.36 14.88
N THR A 99 5.96 6.05 15.18
CA THR A 99 5.44 7.29 14.59
C THR A 99 6.46 8.00 13.71
N THR A 100 6.18 8.02 12.41
CA THR A 100 6.83 8.93 11.49
C THR A 100 6.68 10.36 11.99
N GLY A 101 7.73 11.18 11.86
CA GLY A 101 7.65 12.59 12.24
C GLY A 101 6.62 13.34 11.40
N LEU A 102 6.41 12.89 10.16
CA LEU A 102 5.45 13.46 9.23
C LEU A 102 4.10 12.74 9.28
N SER A 103 3.04 13.53 9.14
CA SER A 103 1.68 13.03 8.97
C SER A 103 1.51 12.48 7.56
N LYS A 104 1.74 11.17 7.36
CA LYS A 104 1.45 10.50 6.08
C LYS A 104 0.02 10.74 5.58
N PRO A 105 -1.03 10.70 6.42
CA PRO A 105 -2.37 11.07 5.98
C PRO A 105 -2.43 12.48 5.38
N GLU A 106 -1.78 13.48 5.99
CA GLU A 106 -1.76 14.83 5.46
C GLU A 106 -1.07 14.91 4.09
N ILE A 107 0.07 14.22 3.92
CA ILE A 107 0.76 14.15 2.63
C ILE A 107 -0.17 13.60 1.54
N TYR A 108 -0.79 12.44 1.78
CA TYR A 108 -1.69 11.83 0.79
C TYR A 108 -2.96 12.66 0.54
N ARG A 109 -3.45 13.39 1.55
CA ARG A 109 -4.58 14.34 1.41
C ARG A 109 -4.23 15.44 0.41
N ARG A 110 -3.04 16.02 0.55
CA ARG A 110 -2.52 17.07 -0.35
C ARG A 110 -2.20 16.53 -1.73
N LEU A 111 -1.69 15.30 -1.84
CA LEU A 111 -1.49 14.65 -3.14
C LEU A 111 -2.83 14.36 -3.84
N GLY A 112 -3.90 14.13 -3.07
CA GLY A 112 -5.25 13.92 -3.60
C GLY A 112 -5.59 12.46 -3.87
N VAL A 113 -4.96 11.53 -3.15
CA VAL A 113 -5.27 10.10 -3.22
C VAL A 113 -6.69 9.87 -2.70
N ARG A 114 -7.48 9.01 -3.35
CA ARG A 114 -8.90 8.81 -3.01
C ARG A 114 -9.08 7.96 -1.75
N GLU A 115 -8.28 6.90 -1.62
CA GLU A 115 -8.23 6.06 -0.41
C GLU A 115 -6.80 5.84 0.07
N LEU A 116 -6.60 5.91 1.39
CA LEU A 116 -5.36 5.54 2.06
C LEU A 116 -5.63 4.37 3.00
N TRP A 117 -4.94 3.26 2.78
CA TRP A 117 -5.00 2.11 3.67
C TRP A 117 -3.72 2.00 4.49
N THR A 118 -3.84 1.86 5.81
CA THR A 118 -2.69 1.70 6.71
C THR A 118 -2.77 0.36 7.41
N LEU A 119 -1.83 -0.54 7.12
CA LEU A 119 -1.66 -1.80 7.82
C LEU A 119 -0.75 -1.59 9.04
N LYS A 120 -1.32 -1.68 10.23
CA LYS A 120 -0.59 -1.58 11.49
C LYS A 120 0.18 -2.87 11.78
N SER A 121 1.13 -2.78 12.71
CA SER A 121 2.00 -3.90 13.10
C SER A 121 1.26 -5.08 13.73
N ASP A 122 0.11 -4.83 14.39
CA ASP A 122 -0.81 -5.86 14.90
C ASP A 122 -1.73 -6.47 13.79
N GLY A 123 -1.52 -6.04 12.54
CA GLY A 123 -2.29 -6.45 11.38
C GLY A 123 -3.62 -5.74 11.21
N HIS A 124 -3.99 -4.78 12.07
CA HIS A 124 -5.19 -3.97 11.87
C HIS A 124 -5.05 -3.12 10.61
N LEU A 125 -6.05 -3.19 9.71
CA LEU A 125 -6.08 -2.43 8.47
C LEU A 125 -7.05 -1.26 8.63
N ILE A 126 -6.52 -0.05 8.68
CA ILE A 126 -7.30 1.19 8.75
C ILE A 126 -7.55 1.66 7.32
N VAL A 127 -8.80 1.93 6.97
CA VAL A 127 -9.18 2.48 5.66
C VAL A 127 -9.68 3.90 5.84
N ARG A 128 -9.00 4.84 5.18
CA ARG A 128 -9.39 6.25 5.11
C ARG A 128 -9.83 6.61 3.70
N ILE A 129 -10.95 7.32 3.60
CA ILE A 129 -11.51 7.81 2.34
C ILE A 129 -11.49 9.32 2.36
N LEU A 130 -11.03 9.93 1.28
CA LEU A 130 -10.96 11.39 1.15
C LEU A 130 -12.35 11.92 0.76
N GLU A 131 -13.01 12.60 1.68
CA GLU A 131 -14.34 13.16 1.51
C GLU A 131 -14.32 14.66 1.77
N LYS A 132 -14.69 15.45 0.75
CA LYS A 132 -14.74 16.93 0.84
C LYS A 132 -13.45 17.56 1.42
N GLY A 133 -12.30 16.94 1.14
CA GLY A 133 -10.99 17.43 1.58
C GLY A 133 -10.49 16.88 2.92
N GLU A 134 -11.27 16.02 3.59
CA GLU A 134 -10.95 15.44 4.90
C GLU A 134 -10.91 13.91 4.86
N TRP A 135 -10.12 13.31 5.74
CA TRP A 135 -10.09 11.86 5.88
C TRP A 135 -11.20 11.37 6.80
N VAL A 136 -11.98 10.42 6.32
CA VAL A 136 -12.98 9.70 7.11
C VAL A 136 -12.60 8.22 7.17
N GLU A 137 -12.62 7.64 8.37
CA GLU A 137 -12.37 6.19 8.53
C GLU A 137 -13.62 5.38 8.19
N HIS A 138 -13.44 4.31 7.42
CA HIS A 138 -14.51 3.41 7.00
C HIS A 138 -14.16 1.96 7.26
N ALA A 139 -15.19 1.15 7.54
CA ALA A 139 -15.06 -0.30 7.65
C ALA A 139 -14.90 -1.00 6.28
N LYS A 140 -15.18 -0.30 5.18
CA LYS A 140 -15.17 -0.84 3.80
C LYS A 140 -14.57 0.17 2.84
N SER A 141 -13.95 -0.33 1.78
CA SER A 141 -13.50 0.48 0.65
C SER A 141 -14.68 0.90 -0.24
N LYS A 142 -14.66 2.13 -0.76
CA LYS A 142 -15.52 2.59 -1.84
C LYS A 142 -14.96 2.24 -3.22
N LEU A 143 -13.64 2.18 -3.37
CA LEU A 143 -12.97 1.74 -4.60
C LEU A 143 -13.23 0.26 -4.86
N LEU A 144 -13.21 -0.57 -3.81
CA LEU A 144 -13.36 -2.02 -3.88
C LEU A 144 -14.55 -2.50 -3.01
N PRO A 145 -15.79 -2.13 -3.34
CA PRO A 145 -16.94 -2.33 -2.44
C PRO A 145 -17.34 -3.79 -2.22
N LYS A 146 -16.91 -4.69 -3.12
CA LYS A 146 -17.13 -6.14 -3.02
C LYS A 146 -16.08 -6.85 -2.16
N LEU A 147 -14.99 -6.16 -1.79
CA LEU A 147 -13.92 -6.73 -1.00
C LEU A 147 -14.29 -6.72 0.48
N ASP A 148 -14.40 -7.90 1.07
CA ASP A 148 -14.42 -8.05 2.51
C ASP A 148 -12.98 -7.97 3.04
N LEU A 149 -12.63 -6.83 3.62
CA LEU A 149 -11.29 -6.55 4.14
C LEU A 149 -10.95 -7.37 5.38
N THR A 150 -11.94 -7.70 6.22
CA THR A 150 -11.74 -8.59 7.37
C THR A 150 -11.41 -9.99 6.88
N TRP A 151 -12.11 -10.45 5.85
CA TRP A 151 -11.82 -11.74 5.22
C TRP A 151 -10.46 -11.74 4.53
N LEU A 152 -10.10 -10.71 3.76
CA LEU A 152 -8.77 -10.57 3.15
C LEU A 152 -7.66 -10.64 4.20
N ARG A 153 -7.82 -9.90 5.31
CA ARG A 153 -6.88 -9.85 6.44
C ARG A 153 -6.61 -11.25 7.00
N SER A 154 -7.61 -12.14 7.06
CA SER A 154 -7.45 -13.49 7.61
C SER A 154 -6.39 -14.34 6.88
N PHE A 155 -6.00 -13.96 5.66
CA PHE A 155 -4.95 -14.64 4.90
C PHE A 155 -3.55 -14.03 5.09
N LEU A 156 -3.42 -12.84 5.70
CA LEU A 156 -2.14 -12.12 5.80
C LEU A 156 -1.08 -12.88 6.58
N ASP A 157 -1.47 -13.61 7.62
CA ASP A 157 -0.53 -14.31 8.50
C ASP A 157 -0.27 -15.77 8.05
N ILE A 158 -0.76 -16.18 6.87
CA ILE A 158 -0.51 -17.50 6.30
C ILE A 158 0.87 -17.53 5.62
N ALA A 159 1.80 -18.30 6.20
CA ALA A 159 3.10 -18.57 5.60
C ALA A 159 3.14 -19.93 4.86
N PRO A 160 3.90 -20.05 3.76
CA PRO A 160 4.56 -18.97 3.00
C PRO A 160 3.55 -18.11 2.21
N GLN A 161 3.95 -16.93 1.71
CA GLN A 161 3.07 -16.04 0.94
C GLN A 161 2.33 -16.73 -0.21
N SER A 162 2.98 -17.68 -0.90
CA SER A 162 2.35 -18.43 -1.98
C SER A 162 1.19 -19.32 -1.50
N LYS A 163 1.24 -19.79 -0.25
CA LYS A 163 0.15 -20.53 0.40
C LYS A 163 -1.02 -19.60 0.74
N ALA A 164 -0.76 -18.38 1.22
CA ALA A 164 -1.80 -17.37 1.44
C ALA A 164 -2.58 -17.07 0.15
N VAL A 165 -1.86 -16.78 -0.94
CA VAL A 165 -2.45 -16.49 -2.26
C VAL A 165 -3.28 -17.67 -2.78
N ARG A 166 -2.76 -18.91 -2.69
CA ARG A 166 -3.52 -20.11 -3.08
C ARG A 166 -4.79 -20.27 -2.25
N ALA A 167 -4.68 -20.14 -0.92
CA ALA A 167 -5.83 -20.28 -0.02
C ALA A 167 -6.93 -19.26 -0.33
N LEU A 168 -6.57 -18.00 -0.59
CA LEU A 168 -7.54 -16.97 -0.98
C LEU A 168 -8.20 -17.29 -2.33
N ARG A 169 -7.40 -17.66 -3.34
CA ARG A 169 -7.89 -18.04 -4.68
C ARG A 169 -8.88 -19.22 -4.61
N ASP A 170 -8.53 -20.26 -3.87
CA ASP A 170 -9.38 -21.45 -3.72
C ASP A 170 -10.68 -21.11 -3.02
N ALA A 171 -10.63 -20.27 -1.99
CA ALA A 171 -11.82 -19.80 -1.28
C ALA A 171 -12.73 -18.92 -2.16
N LEU A 172 -12.17 -18.06 -3.04
CA LEU A 172 -12.92 -17.29 -4.04
C LEU A 172 -13.65 -18.21 -5.03
N ARG A 173 -12.95 -19.22 -5.57
CA ARG A 173 -13.52 -20.18 -6.51
C ARG A 173 -14.60 -21.04 -5.87
N ALA A 174 -14.42 -21.42 -4.61
CA ALA A 174 -15.45 -22.15 -3.86
C ALA A 174 -16.71 -21.31 -3.65
N LYS A 175 -16.59 -20.00 -3.38
CA LYS A 175 -17.74 -19.08 -3.29
C LYS A 175 -18.49 -18.98 -4.62
N LYS A 176 -17.78 -18.82 -5.74
CA LYS A 176 -18.39 -18.74 -7.10
C LYS A 176 -19.16 -19.99 -7.51
N ARG A 177 -18.75 -21.17 -7.04
CA ARG A 177 -19.47 -22.43 -7.32
C ARG A 177 -20.78 -22.59 -6.54
N ARG A 178 -20.96 -21.78 -5.48
CA ARG A 178 -22.12 -21.84 -4.58
C ARG A 178 -23.15 -20.74 -4.84
N SER A 179 -22.79 -19.75 -5.66
CA SER A 179 -23.65 -18.66 -6.14
C SER A 179 -24.25 -19.01 -7.49
#